data_AF-A0A7S3UPV7-F1
#
_entry.id   AF-A0A7S3UPV7-F1
#
_cell.length_a   1.000
_cell.length_b   1.000
_cell.length_c   1.000
_cell.angle_alpha   90.00
_cell.angle_beta   90.00
_cell.angle_gamma   90.00
#
_symmetry.space_group_name_H-M   'P 1'
#
loop_
_entity.id
_entity.type
_entity.pdbx_description
1 polymer ?
#
loop_
_entity_poly.entity_id
_entity_poly.type
_entity_poly.pdbx_seq_one_letter_code
_entity_poly.pdbx_strand_id
1 'polypeptide(L)'
;MGSLDAYNSDLEEPLLAASQEFYARKSQEWIQSDSTPDYMVKAERALEEERQRVANYLNPSTEAKLLRVVDQELLEKRESVLLEKEGSGCRALLANDKAEDLARMYRLFSRVPDGLAPMAAIAQQFVESRGVEVIARREAKLGSGERDPGGGDPAYVKELLALHDKYMAVVTEQFGGNSLFQKALKEAFVEVVNRDVGKMKNADLMSSFCDRILKTGGEKLNDEQVEEYLEKVVQLFSYLTDKDLFAEIYRTQLAKRLLNQRSASD
;
A
#
# COMPACT_ATOMS: atom_id res chain seq x y z
N MET A 1 -12.50 -48.59 15.66
CA MET A 1 -12.71 -47.13 15.69
C MET A 1 -14.15 -46.89 15.30
N GLY A 2 -14.94 -46.21 16.13
CA GLY A 2 -16.35 -45.91 15.82
C GLY A 2 -16.42 -44.94 14.65
N SER A 3 -17.38 -45.16 13.76
CA SER A 3 -17.63 -44.23 12.65
C SER A 3 -18.17 -42.89 13.19
N LEU A 4 -17.77 -41.78 12.57
CA LEU A 4 -18.29 -40.44 12.89
C LEU A 4 -19.61 -40.14 12.18
N ASP A 5 -20.23 -41.12 11.51
CA ASP A 5 -21.41 -40.92 10.68
C ASP A 5 -22.54 -40.21 11.41
N ALA A 6 -22.93 -40.66 12.61
CA ALA A 6 -23.99 -40.03 13.39
C ALA A 6 -23.63 -38.61 13.86
N TYR A 7 -22.36 -38.36 14.18
CA TYR A 7 -21.89 -37.00 14.52
C TYR A 7 -21.99 -36.07 13.30
N ASN A 8 -21.57 -36.57 12.13
CA ASN A 8 -21.57 -35.79 10.90
C ASN A 8 -23.00 -35.47 10.45
N SER A 9 -23.88 -36.48 10.36
CA SER A 9 -25.25 -36.32 9.85
C SER A 9 -26.18 -35.59 10.82
N ASP A 10 -26.10 -35.91 12.12
CA ASP A 10 -27.13 -35.49 13.08
C ASP A 10 -26.74 -34.18 13.79
N LEU A 11 -25.45 -33.81 13.77
CA LEU A 11 -24.95 -32.60 14.43
C LEU A 11 -24.13 -31.68 13.53
N GLU A 12 -23.06 -32.17 12.89
CA GLU A 12 -22.12 -31.31 12.16
C GLU A 12 -22.77 -30.62 10.96
N GLU A 13 -23.45 -31.38 10.09
CA GLU A 13 -24.11 -30.83 8.90
C GLU A 13 -25.20 -29.81 9.26
N PRO A 14 -26.16 -30.10 10.19
CA PRO A 14 -27.12 -29.10 10.65
C PRO A 14 -26.48 -27.87 11.30
N LEU A 15 -25.40 -28.05 12.08
CA LEU A 15 -24.67 -26.95 12.71
C LEU A 15 -24.04 -26.02 11.67
N LEU A 16 -23.40 -26.58 10.64
CA LEU A 16 -22.78 -25.81 9.57
C LEU A 16 -23.83 -25.01 8.78
N ALA A 17 -24.97 -25.63 8.45
CA ALA A 17 -26.09 -24.96 7.77
C ALA A 17 -26.66 -23.81 8.62
N ALA A 18 -26.93 -24.04 9.91
CA ALA A 18 -27.42 -23.01 10.81
C ALA A 18 -26.40 -21.87 11.01
N SER A 19 -25.11 -22.19 11.08
CA SER A 19 -24.04 -21.20 11.17
C SER A 19 -23.96 -20.35 9.91
N GLN A 20 -24.16 -20.96 8.74
CA GLN A 20 -24.20 -20.25 7.47
C GLN A 20 -25.33 -19.21 7.45
N GLU A 21 -26.56 -19.61 7.80
CA GLU A 21 -27.70 -18.69 7.86
C GLU A 21 -27.48 -17.58 8.89
N PHE A 22 -26.91 -17.92 10.05
CA PHE A 22 -26.61 -16.97 11.11
C PHE A 22 -25.62 -15.89 10.64
N TYR A 23 -24.48 -16.29 10.07
CA TYR A 23 -23.45 -15.36 9.61
C TYR A 23 -23.83 -14.62 8.33
N ALA A 24 -24.66 -15.22 7.46
CA ALA A 24 -25.26 -14.51 6.33
C ALA A 24 -26.12 -13.33 6.78
N ARG A 25 -26.95 -13.53 7.81
CA ARG A 25 -27.76 -12.46 8.40
C ARG A 25 -26.91 -11.43 9.15
N LYS A 26 -25.93 -11.89 9.94
CA LYS A 26 -25.04 -10.98 10.70
C LYS A 26 -24.18 -10.11 9.81
N SER A 27 -23.62 -10.64 8.74
CA SER A 27 -22.85 -9.84 7.78
C SER A 27 -23.68 -8.71 7.17
N GLN A 28 -24.94 -8.97 6.81
CA GLN A 28 -25.84 -7.94 6.28
C GLN A 28 -26.16 -6.86 7.32
N GLU A 29 -26.47 -7.26 8.55
CA GLU A 29 -26.76 -6.36 9.67
C GLU A 29 -25.57 -5.42 9.96
N TRP A 30 -24.36 -5.99 10.05
CA TRP A 30 -23.15 -5.24 10.37
C TRP A 30 -22.72 -4.34 9.22
N ILE A 31 -22.84 -4.77 7.96
CA ILE A 31 -22.51 -3.91 6.80
C ILE A 31 -23.33 -2.63 6.79
N GLN A 32 -24.60 -2.69 7.20
CA GLN A 32 -25.48 -1.52 7.20
C GLN A 32 -25.21 -0.58 8.37
N SER A 33 -24.91 -1.14 9.54
CA SER A 33 -24.83 -0.39 10.80
C SER A 33 -23.41 0.05 11.18
N ASP A 34 -22.38 -0.67 10.76
CA ASP A 34 -21.01 -0.49 11.24
C ASP A 34 -20.08 0.15 10.20
N SER A 35 -19.00 0.77 10.68
CA SER A 35 -17.84 1.08 9.84
C SER A 35 -17.08 -0.21 9.46
N THR A 36 -16.24 -0.18 8.41
CA THR A 36 -15.41 -1.33 8.04
C THR A 36 -14.50 -1.79 9.20
N PRO A 37 -13.79 -0.90 9.94
CA PRO A 37 -13.03 -1.32 11.13
C PRO A 37 -13.87 -2.04 12.18
N ASP A 38 -15.04 -1.50 12.55
CA ASP A 38 -15.92 -2.09 13.55
C ASP A 38 -16.44 -3.47 13.12
N TYR A 39 -16.80 -3.59 11.83
CA TYR A 39 -17.16 -4.87 11.21
C TYR A 39 -16.03 -5.88 11.35
N MET A 40 -14.79 -5.49 10.99
CA MET A 40 -13.64 -6.38 11.03
C MET A 40 -13.32 -6.87 12.44
N VAL A 41 -13.47 -6.01 13.46
CA VAL A 41 -13.32 -6.42 14.87
C VAL A 41 -14.38 -7.47 15.25
N LYS A 42 -15.63 -7.31 14.80
CA LYS A 42 -16.69 -8.30 15.02
C LYS A 42 -16.41 -9.61 14.28
N ALA A 43 -15.85 -9.55 13.07
CA ALA A 43 -15.47 -10.73 12.30
C ALA A 43 -14.30 -11.50 12.94
N GLU A 44 -13.25 -10.81 13.42
CA GLU A 44 -12.17 -11.42 14.19
C GLU A 44 -12.70 -12.12 15.44
N ARG A 45 -13.59 -11.44 16.18
CA ARG A 45 -14.21 -12.01 17.38
C ARG A 45 -15.06 -13.24 17.05
N ALA A 46 -15.87 -13.21 16.00
CA ALA A 46 -16.69 -14.35 15.58
C ALA A 46 -15.82 -15.57 15.26
N LEU A 47 -14.71 -15.39 14.54
CA LEU A 47 -13.77 -16.47 14.24
C LEU A 47 -13.17 -17.09 15.51
N GLU A 48 -12.86 -16.27 16.51
CA GLU A 48 -12.31 -16.75 17.77
C GLU A 48 -13.37 -17.46 18.64
N GLU A 49 -14.59 -16.92 18.68
CA GLU A 49 -15.72 -17.54 19.35
C GLU A 49 -16.01 -18.93 18.77
N GLU A 50 -15.95 -19.11 17.44
CA GLU A 50 -16.14 -20.42 16.81
C GLU A 50 -14.97 -21.40 17.07
N ARG A 51 -13.72 -20.92 17.12
CA ARG A 51 -12.59 -21.76 17.56
C ARG A 51 -12.81 -22.27 18.99
N GLN A 52 -13.18 -21.37 19.91
CA GLN A 52 -13.44 -21.74 21.29
C GLN A 52 -14.65 -22.68 21.42
N ARG A 53 -15.69 -22.48 20.60
CA ARG A 53 -16.85 -23.38 20.52
C ARG A 53 -16.41 -24.80 20.21
N VAL A 54 -15.55 -24.95 19.20
CA VAL A 54 -15.07 -26.27 18.79
C VAL A 54 -14.21 -26.90 19.87
N ALA A 55 -13.25 -26.15 20.40
CA ALA A 55 -12.34 -26.61 21.44
C ALA A 55 -13.07 -27.07 22.72
N ASN A 56 -14.20 -26.44 23.05
CA ASN A 56 -14.95 -26.76 24.27
C ASN A 56 -15.75 -28.06 24.18
N TYR A 57 -16.41 -28.33 23.04
CA TYR A 57 -17.40 -29.42 23.00
C TYR A 57 -17.72 -30.01 21.62
N LEU A 58 -17.00 -29.67 20.54
CA LEU A 58 -17.20 -30.29 19.23
C LEU A 58 -16.02 -31.20 18.86
N ASN A 59 -16.20 -32.02 17.82
CA ASN A 59 -15.10 -32.78 17.25
C ASN A 59 -14.09 -31.83 16.59
N PRO A 60 -12.77 -32.01 16.80
CA PRO A 60 -11.73 -31.20 16.13
C PRO A 60 -11.84 -31.17 14.60
N SER A 61 -12.42 -32.20 13.96
CA SER A 61 -12.64 -32.23 12.51
C SER A 61 -13.58 -31.13 12.01
N THR A 62 -14.42 -30.57 12.90
CA THR A 62 -15.40 -29.54 12.57
C THR A 62 -14.77 -28.15 12.44
N GLU A 63 -13.63 -27.88 13.09
CA GLU A 63 -13.05 -26.54 13.16
C GLU A 63 -12.82 -25.94 11.76
N ALA A 64 -12.11 -26.66 10.89
CA ALA A 64 -11.81 -26.18 9.55
C ALA A 64 -13.08 -25.91 8.72
N LYS A 65 -14.12 -26.75 8.87
CA LYS A 65 -15.39 -26.61 8.14
C LYS A 65 -16.18 -25.40 8.65
N LEU A 66 -16.25 -25.24 9.97
CA LEU A 66 -17.00 -24.15 10.60
C LEU A 66 -16.34 -22.80 10.34
N LEU A 67 -15.01 -22.69 10.49
CA LEU A 67 -14.28 -21.47 10.16
C LEU A 67 -14.39 -21.12 8.68
N ARG A 68 -14.42 -22.11 7.78
CA ARG A 68 -14.65 -21.86 6.34
C ARG A 68 -16.01 -21.22 6.07
N VAL A 69 -17.07 -21.65 6.77
CA VAL A 69 -18.40 -21.04 6.68
C VAL A 69 -18.35 -19.59 7.17
N VAL A 70 -17.67 -19.32 8.29
CA VAL A 70 -17.52 -17.96 8.83
C VAL A 70 -16.75 -17.07 7.86
N ASP A 71 -15.60 -17.54 7.35
CA ASP A 71 -14.78 -16.82 6.36
C ASP A 71 -15.59 -16.54 5.09
N GLN A 72 -16.40 -17.49 4.62
CA GLN A 72 -17.25 -17.30 3.43
C GLN A 72 -18.31 -16.21 3.63
N GLU A 73 -19.08 -16.30 4.71
CA GLU A 73 -20.23 -15.42 4.94
C GLU A 73 -19.82 -14.02 5.42
N LEU A 74 -18.76 -13.93 6.23
CA LEU A 74 -18.31 -12.65 6.80
C LEU A 74 -17.27 -11.94 5.95
N LEU A 75 -16.42 -12.65 5.20
CA LEU A 75 -15.31 -12.04 4.48
C LEU A 75 -15.51 -12.14 2.96
N GLU A 76 -15.52 -13.35 2.41
CA GLU A 76 -15.52 -13.59 0.95
C GLU A 76 -16.73 -12.94 0.25
N LYS A 77 -17.95 -13.20 0.71
CA LYS A 77 -19.17 -12.61 0.11
C LYS A 77 -19.26 -11.09 0.27
N ARG A 78 -18.49 -10.51 1.19
CA ARG A 78 -18.58 -9.11 1.60
C ARG A 78 -17.36 -8.29 1.23
N GLU A 79 -16.37 -8.92 0.61
CA GLU A 79 -15.06 -8.34 0.32
C GLU A 79 -15.17 -7.00 -0.38
N SER A 80 -15.77 -6.97 -1.57
CA SER A 80 -15.87 -5.75 -2.38
C SER A 80 -16.57 -4.62 -1.62
N VAL A 81 -17.64 -4.94 -0.88
CA VAL A 81 -18.40 -3.96 -0.10
C VAL A 81 -17.54 -3.39 1.03
N LEU A 82 -16.77 -4.21 1.74
CA LEU A 82 -15.93 -3.78 2.85
C LEU A 82 -14.73 -2.97 2.37
N LEU A 83 -14.08 -3.41 1.29
CA LEU A 83 -12.91 -2.76 0.71
C LEU A 83 -13.25 -1.40 0.08
N GLU A 84 -14.40 -1.29 -0.60
CA GLU A 84 -14.82 -0.08 -1.31
C GLU A 84 -15.73 0.83 -0.50
N LYS A 85 -16.09 0.45 0.74
CA LYS A 85 -17.02 1.21 1.58
C LYS A 85 -16.62 2.68 1.69
N GLU A 86 -17.55 3.57 1.36
CA GLU A 86 -17.32 5.01 1.44
C GLU A 86 -17.01 5.44 2.88
N GLY A 87 -15.93 6.20 3.06
CA GLY A 87 -15.51 6.74 4.37
C GLY A 87 -14.82 5.75 5.33
N SER A 88 -14.90 4.44 5.10
CA SER A 88 -14.26 3.44 5.99
C SER A 88 -13.54 2.29 5.29
N GLY A 89 -13.66 2.13 3.98
CA GLY A 89 -12.99 1.08 3.20
C GLY A 89 -11.48 1.28 3.09
N CYS A 90 -10.81 0.38 2.36
CA CYS A 90 -9.34 0.33 2.24
C CYS A 90 -8.74 1.69 1.86
N ARG A 91 -9.33 2.39 0.88
CA ARG A 91 -8.89 3.73 0.45
C ARG A 91 -8.98 4.76 1.57
N ALA A 92 -10.04 4.72 2.37
CA ALA A 92 -10.21 5.65 3.49
C ALA A 92 -9.23 5.34 4.63
N LEU A 93 -8.95 4.06 4.89
CA LEU A 93 -7.96 3.67 5.90
C LEU A 93 -6.55 4.09 5.51
N LEU A 94 -6.18 3.93 4.23
CA LEU A 94 -4.91 4.44 3.68
C LEU A 94 -4.82 5.97 3.75
N ALA A 95 -5.92 6.68 3.45
CA ALA A 95 -5.95 8.14 3.48
C ALA A 95 -5.84 8.75 4.88
N ASN A 96 -6.28 8.02 5.90
CA ASN A 96 -6.32 8.49 7.29
C ASN A 96 -5.27 7.80 8.18
N ASP A 97 -4.27 7.15 7.58
CA ASP A 97 -3.15 6.50 8.27
C ASP A 97 -3.59 5.52 9.38
N LYS A 98 -4.65 4.75 9.11
CA LYS A 98 -5.24 3.77 10.04
C LYS A 98 -4.46 2.45 10.04
N ALA A 99 -3.23 2.48 10.52
CA ALA A 99 -2.28 1.36 10.44
C ALA A 99 -2.80 0.03 11.01
N GLU A 100 -3.36 0.02 12.22
CA GLU A 100 -3.86 -1.21 12.85
C GLU A 100 -5.10 -1.77 12.10
N ASP A 101 -5.97 -0.90 11.60
CA ASP A 101 -7.14 -1.33 10.84
C ASP A 101 -6.75 -1.89 9.46
N LEU A 102 -5.70 -1.35 8.83
CA LEU A 102 -5.11 -1.90 7.60
C LEU A 102 -4.46 -3.26 7.84
N ALA A 103 -3.70 -3.40 8.93
CA ALA A 103 -3.10 -4.68 9.31
C ALA A 103 -4.19 -5.73 9.58
N ARG A 104 -5.27 -5.36 10.29
CA ARG A 104 -6.44 -6.21 10.49
C ARG A 104 -7.09 -6.63 9.18
N MET A 105 -7.33 -5.66 8.29
CA MET A 105 -7.89 -5.92 6.96
C MET A 105 -7.04 -6.93 6.18
N TYR A 106 -5.73 -6.74 6.18
CA TYR A 106 -4.78 -7.66 5.56
C TYR A 106 -4.82 -9.06 6.17
N ARG A 107 -4.80 -9.18 7.51
CA ARG A 107 -4.87 -10.49 8.19
C ARG A 107 -6.17 -11.24 7.89
N LEU A 108 -7.31 -10.54 7.88
CA LEU A 108 -8.61 -11.14 7.58
C LEU A 108 -8.70 -11.60 6.13
N PHE A 109 -8.38 -10.74 5.17
CA PHE A 109 -8.47 -11.10 3.75
C PHE A 109 -7.38 -12.08 3.28
N SER A 110 -6.29 -12.23 4.04
CA SER A 110 -5.32 -13.32 3.82
C SER A 110 -5.93 -14.72 4.05
N ARG A 111 -7.07 -14.82 4.75
CA ARG A 111 -7.80 -16.07 4.98
C ARG A 111 -8.69 -16.46 3.79
N VAL A 112 -8.99 -15.52 2.91
CA VAL A 112 -9.88 -15.70 1.77
C VAL A 112 -9.05 -16.00 0.52
N PRO A 113 -9.39 -17.03 -0.26
CA PRO A 113 -8.75 -17.28 -1.55
C PRO A 113 -8.84 -16.04 -2.45
N ASP A 114 -7.70 -15.58 -2.97
CA ASP A 114 -7.58 -14.37 -3.79
C ASP A 114 -8.04 -13.05 -3.13
N GLY A 115 -8.36 -13.04 -1.83
CA GLY A 115 -8.90 -11.87 -1.12
C GLY A 115 -7.94 -10.69 -0.97
N LEU A 116 -6.64 -10.92 -1.18
CA LEU A 116 -5.63 -9.86 -1.17
C LEU A 116 -5.52 -9.13 -2.50
N ALA A 117 -5.94 -9.73 -3.61
CA ALA A 117 -5.73 -9.14 -4.94
C ALA A 117 -6.56 -7.86 -5.15
N PRO A 118 -7.86 -7.80 -4.79
CA PRO A 118 -8.63 -6.55 -4.86
C PRO A 118 -8.09 -5.48 -3.91
N MET A 119 -7.66 -5.88 -2.71
CA MET A 119 -7.06 -4.96 -1.74
C MET A 119 -5.76 -4.34 -2.26
N ALA A 120 -4.89 -5.14 -2.89
CA ALA A 120 -3.65 -4.66 -3.50
C ALA A 120 -3.92 -3.72 -4.70
N ALA A 121 -4.94 -4.00 -5.52
CA ALA A 121 -5.35 -3.13 -6.61
C ALA A 121 -5.84 -1.76 -6.10
N ILE A 122 -6.62 -1.73 -5.01
CA ILE A 122 -7.03 -0.46 -4.37
C ILE A 122 -5.82 0.30 -3.83
N ALA A 123 -4.87 -0.40 -3.20
CA ALA A 123 -3.64 0.22 -2.70
C ALA A 123 -2.82 0.84 -3.84
N GLN A 124 -2.65 0.13 -4.96
CA GLN A 124 -1.99 0.64 -6.16
C GLN A 124 -2.64 1.95 -6.65
N GLN A 125 -3.95 1.91 -6.94
CA GLN A 125 -4.69 3.07 -7.44
C GLN A 125 -4.64 4.25 -6.48
N PHE A 126 -4.67 3.97 -5.17
CA PHE A 126 -4.54 4.99 -4.16
C PHE A 126 -3.16 5.66 -4.20
N VAL A 127 -2.07 4.90 -4.23
CA VAL A 127 -0.72 5.44 -4.31
C VAL A 127 -0.51 6.22 -5.61
N GLU A 128 -0.97 5.70 -6.75
CA GLU A 128 -0.98 6.42 -8.03
C GLU A 128 -1.69 7.76 -7.89
N SER A 129 -2.90 7.78 -7.32
CA SER A 129 -3.65 9.04 -7.14
C SER A 129 -2.89 10.06 -6.28
N ARG A 130 -2.17 9.62 -5.24
CA ARG A 130 -1.34 10.50 -4.42
C ARG A 130 -0.12 11.03 -5.17
N GLY A 131 0.53 10.20 -6.00
CA GLY A 131 1.62 10.64 -6.85
C GLY A 131 1.16 11.69 -7.87
N VAL A 132 -0.03 11.50 -8.45
CA VAL A 132 -0.65 12.49 -9.35
C VAL A 132 -0.98 13.79 -8.64
N GLU A 133 -1.46 13.75 -7.39
CA GLU A 133 -1.67 14.96 -6.59
C GLU A 133 -0.35 15.73 -6.34
N VAL A 134 0.77 15.03 -6.13
CA VAL A 134 2.11 15.64 -5.98
C VAL A 134 2.52 16.34 -7.29
N ILE A 135 2.33 15.68 -8.43
CA ILE A 135 2.58 16.25 -9.77
C ILE A 135 1.72 17.51 -10.00
N ALA A 136 0.42 17.40 -9.76
CA ALA A 136 -0.53 18.50 -9.95
C ALA A 136 -0.20 19.72 -9.07
N ARG A 137 0.26 19.49 -7.83
CA ARG A 137 0.72 20.58 -6.94
C ARG A 137 1.91 21.34 -7.54
N ARG A 138 2.87 20.64 -8.13
CA ARG A 138 4.01 21.29 -8.81
C ARG A 138 3.54 22.08 -10.03
N GLU A 139 2.68 21.50 -10.87
CA GLU A 139 2.17 22.18 -12.06
C GLU A 139 1.39 23.45 -11.71
N ALA A 140 0.57 23.41 -10.66
CA ALA A 140 -0.15 24.58 -10.16
C ALA A 140 0.79 25.71 -9.69
N LYS A 141 1.88 25.38 -8.99
CA LYS A 141 2.91 26.36 -8.58
C LYS A 141 3.60 27.01 -9.78
N LEU A 142 3.93 26.22 -10.80
CA LEU A 142 4.54 26.76 -12.02
C LEU A 142 3.54 27.64 -12.81
N GLY A 143 2.26 27.26 -12.83
CA GLY A 143 1.20 28.02 -13.48
C GLY A 143 0.89 29.36 -12.81
N SER A 144 1.12 29.50 -11.51
CA SER A 144 0.94 30.76 -10.77
C SER A 144 2.09 31.76 -10.95
N GLY A 145 3.13 31.40 -11.72
CA GLY A 145 4.28 32.27 -11.99
C GLY A 145 5.38 32.21 -10.94
N GLU A 146 5.33 31.25 -10.00
CA GLU A 146 6.49 30.95 -9.17
C GLU A 146 7.65 30.48 -10.05
N ARG A 147 8.85 31.05 -9.81
CA ARG A 147 10.04 30.64 -10.55
C ARG A 147 10.38 29.20 -10.19
N ASP A 148 10.54 28.36 -11.21
CA ASP A 148 11.23 27.08 -11.06
C ASP A 148 12.62 27.38 -10.47
N PRO A 149 12.97 26.85 -9.29
CA PRO A 149 14.21 27.18 -8.57
C PRO A 149 15.45 26.56 -9.23
N GLY A 150 15.70 26.90 -10.49
CA GLY A 150 16.86 26.47 -11.27
C GLY A 150 16.70 25.11 -11.94
N GLY A 151 15.47 24.68 -12.28
CA GLY A 151 15.23 23.52 -13.14
C GLY A 151 15.30 22.17 -12.44
N GLY A 152 14.99 22.12 -11.14
CA GLY A 152 15.14 20.88 -10.38
C GLY A 152 14.26 20.72 -9.14
N ASP A 153 13.34 21.68 -8.88
CA ASP A 153 12.37 21.69 -7.78
C ASP A 153 12.63 20.65 -6.67
N PRO A 154 13.61 20.90 -5.78
CA PRO A 154 14.02 19.91 -4.78
C PRO A 154 12.90 19.62 -3.78
N ALA A 155 11.95 20.53 -3.59
CA ALA A 155 10.81 20.30 -2.72
C ALA A 155 9.89 19.23 -3.32
N TYR A 156 9.61 19.31 -4.62
CA TYR A 156 8.86 18.28 -5.34
C TYR A 156 9.55 16.91 -5.28
N VAL A 157 10.86 16.84 -5.56
CA VAL A 157 11.58 15.56 -5.52
C VAL A 157 11.59 14.97 -4.10
N LYS A 158 11.83 15.78 -3.07
CA LYS A 158 11.74 15.35 -1.66
C LYS A 158 10.34 14.84 -1.30
N GLU A 159 9.29 15.48 -1.80
CA GLU A 159 7.90 15.07 -1.57
C GLU A 159 7.59 13.72 -2.24
N LEU A 160 8.09 13.48 -3.45
CA LEU A 160 7.95 12.21 -4.15
C LEU A 160 8.72 11.07 -3.44
N LEU A 161 9.93 11.35 -2.95
CA LEU A 161 10.71 10.39 -2.16
C LEU A 161 10.00 10.05 -0.83
N ALA A 162 9.47 11.05 -0.12
CA ALA A 162 8.71 10.84 1.11
C ALA A 162 7.42 10.03 0.88
N LEU A 163 6.77 10.22 -0.28
CA LEU A 163 5.62 9.42 -0.67
C LEU A 163 5.98 7.94 -0.83
N HIS A 164 7.13 7.66 -1.45
CA HIS A 164 7.65 6.31 -1.64
C HIS A 164 7.99 5.65 -0.30
N ASP A 165 8.77 6.33 0.54
CA ASP A 165 9.12 5.85 1.88
C ASP A 165 7.87 5.49 2.69
N LYS A 166 6.86 6.38 2.69
CA LYS A 166 5.61 6.17 3.41
C LYS A 166 4.91 4.88 3.00
N TYR A 167 4.70 4.65 1.70
CA TYR A 167 3.98 3.46 1.26
C TYR A 167 4.84 2.20 1.24
N MET A 168 6.16 2.32 1.12
CA MET A 168 7.08 1.21 1.39
C MET A 168 6.98 0.73 2.84
N ALA A 169 6.93 1.66 3.80
CA ALA A 169 6.68 1.34 5.20
C ALA A 169 5.31 0.67 5.37
N VAL A 170 4.27 1.20 4.72
CA VAL A 170 2.93 0.59 4.78
C VAL A 170 2.91 -0.86 4.30
N VAL A 171 3.54 -1.13 3.16
CA VAL A 171 3.65 -2.48 2.60
C VAL A 171 4.44 -3.41 3.52
N THR A 172 5.52 -2.90 4.13
CA THR A 172 6.39 -3.69 5.00
C THR A 172 5.71 -4.03 6.32
N GLU A 173 5.14 -3.03 6.98
CA GLU A 173 4.67 -3.12 8.36
C GLU A 173 3.23 -3.62 8.45
N GLN A 174 2.30 -3.10 7.64
CA GLN A 174 0.87 -3.43 7.75
C GLN A 174 0.46 -4.58 6.82
N PHE A 175 1.17 -4.77 5.69
CA PHE A 175 0.89 -5.85 4.75
C PHE A 175 1.93 -6.99 4.78
N GLY A 176 2.77 -7.01 5.83
CA GLY A 176 3.72 -8.09 6.08
C GLY A 176 4.77 -8.31 4.98
N GLY A 177 5.06 -7.29 4.17
CA GLY A 177 5.96 -7.39 3.02
C GLY A 177 5.42 -8.31 1.91
N ASN A 178 4.11 -8.49 1.81
CA ASN A 178 3.50 -9.38 0.83
C ASN A 178 3.80 -8.95 -0.61
N SER A 179 4.14 -9.92 -1.46
CA SER A 179 4.60 -9.70 -2.84
C SER A 179 3.56 -9.05 -3.74
N LEU A 180 2.25 -9.26 -3.51
CA LEU A 180 1.19 -8.59 -4.27
C LEU A 180 1.22 -7.08 -4.00
N PHE A 181 1.39 -6.67 -2.74
CA PHE A 181 1.46 -5.27 -2.36
C PHE A 181 2.78 -4.61 -2.75
N GLN A 182 3.90 -5.35 -2.70
CA GLN A 182 5.18 -4.88 -3.25
C GLN A 182 5.09 -4.65 -4.77
N LYS A 183 4.43 -5.56 -5.49
CA LYS A 183 4.18 -5.42 -6.93
C LYS A 183 3.27 -4.23 -7.22
N ALA A 184 2.15 -4.12 -6.51
CA ALA A 184 1.21 -3.00 -6.61
C ALA A 184 1.90 -1.64 -6.40
N LEU A 185 2.74 -1.53 -5.37
CA LEU A 185 3.51 -0.33 -5.09
C LEU A 185 4.52 -0.02 -6.21
N LYS A 186 5.23 -1.02 -6.71
CA LYS A 186 6.15 -0.88 -7.83
C LYS A 186 5.42 -0.40 -9.10
N GLU A 187 4.29 -1.00 -9.43
CA GLU A 187 3.49 -0.62 -10.60
C GLU A 187 2.96 0.82 -10.47
N ALA A 188 2.48 1.20 -9.27
CA ALA A 188 2.07 2.57 -8.98
C ALA A 188 3.19 3.58 -9.21
N PHE A 189 4.40 3.30 -8.71
CA PHE A 189 5.53 4.20 -8.88
C PHE A 189 6.06 4.22 -10.32
N VAL A 190 6.04 3.10 -11.05
CA VAL A 190 6.36 3.11 -12.49
C VAL A 190 5.43 4.05 -13.24
N GLU A 191 4.13 4.04 -12.94
CA GLU A 191 3.18 4.96 -13.55
C GLU A 191 3.47 6.42 -13.15
N VAL A 192 3.68 6.71 -11.86
CA VAL A 192 3.89 8.07 -11.36
C VAL A 192 5.21 8.67 -11.85
N VAL A 193 6.33 7.95 -11.73
CA VAL A 193 7.66 8.49 -12.05
C VAL A 193 7.89 8.66 -13.54
N ASN A 194 7.13 7.99 -14.40
CA ASN A 194 7.27 8.14 -15.86
C ASN A 194 6.28 9.13 -16.47
N ARG A 195 5.46 9.80 -15.66
CA ARG A 195 4.62 10.92 -16.14
C ARG A 195 5.44 12.18 -16.37
N ASP A 196 5.01 12.94 -17.37
CA ASP A 196 5.50 14.29 -17.60
C ASP A 196 5.02 15.22 -16.48
N VAL A 197 5.87 16.17 -16.10
CA VAL A 197 5.60 17.13 -15.03
C VAL A 197 5.74 18.54 -15.62
N GLY A 198 4.71 18.99 -16.32
CA GLY A 198 4.76 20.16 -17.19
C GLY A 198 5.69 19.95 -18.39
N LYS A 199 6.79 20.72 -18.47
CA LYS A 199 7.76 20.66 -19.59
C LYS A 199 8.98 19.77 -19.32
N MET A 200 9.10 19.23 -18.10
CA MET A 200 10.23 18.41 -17.68
C MET A 200 9.75 17.01 -17.36
N LYS A 201 10.63 16.02 -17.55
CA LYS A 201 10.41 14.67 -17.06
C LYS A 201 10.90 14.56 -15.62
N ASN A 202 10.36 13.61 -14.88
CA ASN A 202 10.89 13.26 -13.56
C ASN A 202 12.36 12.85 -13.61
N ALA A 203 12.82 12.22 -14.70
CA ALA A 203 14.23 11.90 -14.92
C ALA A 203 15.12 13.18 -14.86
N ASP A 204 14.69 14.28 -15.47
CA ASP A 204 15.40 15.57 -15.43
C ASP A 204 15.45 16.13 -14.00
N LEU A 205 14.30 16.10 -13.32
CA LEU A 205 14.15 16.66 -11.97
C LEU A 205 14.97 15.88 -10.94
N MET A 206 14.92 14.55 -10.98
CA MET A 206 15.70 13.68 -10.11
C MET A 206 17.21 13.84 -10.36
N SER A 207 17.64 13.93 -11.62
CA SER A 207 19.05 14.13 -11.97
C SER A 207 19.57 15.48 -11.46
N SER A 208 18.77 16.55 -11.67
CA SER A 208 19.06 17.90 -11.18
C SER A 208 19.07 17.98 -9.65
N PHE A 209 18.22 17.22 -8.98
CA PHE A 209 18.25 17.09 -7.52
C PHE A 209 19.56 16.45 -7.04
N CYS A 210 19.99 15.36 -7.67
CA CYS A 210 21.29 14.74 -7.38
C CYS A 210 22.46 15.71 -7.60
N ASP A 211 22.47 16.48 -8.71
CA ASP A 211 23.50 17.50 -8.93
C ASP A 211 23.56 18.50 -7.78
N ARG A 212 22.40 18.96 -7.34
CA ARG A 212 22.26 20.01 -6.33
C ARG A 212 22.69 19.58 -4.93
N ILE A 213 22.39 18.35 -4.51
CA ILE A 213 22.80 17.86 -3.18
C ILE A 213 24.30 17.52 -3.10
N LEU A 214 24.90 17.19 -4.24
CA LEU A 214 26.32 16.84 -4.35
C LEU A 214 27.22 18.04 -4.70
N LYS A 215 26.66 19.24 -4.89
CA LYS A 215 27.40 20.44 -5.32
C LYS A 215 27.74 21.34 -4.13
N THR A 216 28.97 21.84 -4.10
CA THR A 216 29.39 22.83 -3.10
C THR A 216 28.52 24.09 -3.18
N GLY A 217 27.89 24.47 -2.07
CA GLY A 217 26.95 25.61 -2.02
C GLY A 217 25.58 25.35 -2.65
N GLY A 218 25.23 24.08 -2.89
CA GLY A 218 23.90 23.63 -3.31
C GLY A 218 22.91 23.52 -2.15
N GLU A 219 22.26 22.37 -1.98
CA GLU A 219 21.45 22.11 -0.79
C GLU A 219 22.34 22.02 0.46
N LYS A 220 21.90 22.60 1.57
CA LYS A 220 22.61 22.53 2.85
C LYS A 220 22.24 21.24 3.57
N LEU A 221 22.91 20.15 3.21
CA LEU A 221 22.78 18.83 3.80
C LEU A 221 24.13 18.38 4.38
N ASN A 222 24.12 17.54 5.41
CA ASN A 222 25.32 16.84 5.86
C ASN A 222 25.55 15.57 5.00
N ASP A 223 26.72 14.94 5.15
CA ASP A 223 27.11 13.78 4.33
C ASP A 223 26.13 12.60 4.49
N GLU A 224 25.66 12.34 5.72
CA GLU A 224 24.67 11.30 6.02
C GLU A 224 23.34 11.53 5.28
N GLN A 225 22.83 12.76 5.29
CA GLN A 225 21.60 13.13 4.58
C GLN A 225 21.77 13.04 3.06
N VAL A 226 22.95 13.39 2.54
CA VAL A 226 23.24 13.24 1.11
C VAL A 226 23.19 11.77 0.71
N GLU A 227 23.83 10.89 1.48
CA GLU A 227 23.80 9.44 1.25
C GLU A 227 22.37 8.89 1.30
N GLU A 228 21.59 9.24 2.34
CA GLU A 228 20.19 8.83 2.48
C GLU A 228 19.35 9.23 1.26
N TYR A 229 19.47 10.49 0.81
CA TYR A 229 18.72 10.94 -0.36
C TYR A 229 19.16 10.25 -1.66
N LEU A 230 20.46 9.97 -1.82
CA LEU A 230 20.96 9.25 -2.99
C LEU A 230 20.43 7.82 -3.04
N GLU A 231 20.40 7.11 -1.90
CA GLU A 231 19.81 5.77 -1.82
C GLU A 231 18.33 5.77 -2.24
N LYS A 232 17.54 6.73 -1.73
CA LYS A 232 16.12 6.86 -2.09
C LYS A 232 15.93 7.20 -3.58
N VAL A 233 16.79 8.06 -4.13
CA VAL A 233 16.77 8.34 -5.58
C VAL A 233 17.11 7.10 -6.39
N VAL A 234 18.05 6.25 -5.94
CA VAL A 234 18.35 4.97 -6.60
C VAL A 234 17.14 4.03 -6.60
N GLN A 235 16.37 4.00 -5.52
CA GLN A 235 15.13 3.22 -5.47
C GLN A 235 14.11 3.71 -6.52
N LEU A 236 13.85 5.02 -6.59
CA LEU A 236 12.97 5.58 -7.63
C LEU A 236 13.52 5.42 -9.05
N PHE A 237 14.84 5.52 -9.22
CA PHE A 237 15.52 5.31 -10.51
C PHE A 237 15.24 3.90 -11.07
N SER A 238 15.06 2.90 -10.19
CA SER A 238 14.72 1.54 -10.61
C SER A 238 13.41 1.46 -11.39
N TYR A 239 12.47 2.40 -11.15
CA TYR A 239 11.15 2.50 -11.78
C TYR A 239 11.14 3.37 -13.06
N LEU A 240 12.20 4.14 -13.33
CA LEU A 240 12.28 4.97 -14.55
C LEU A 240 12.38 4.09 -15.80
N THR A 241 11.70 4.51 -16.87
CA THR A 241 11.81 3.93 -18.21
C THR A 241 12.98 4.57 -18.96
N ASP A 242 13.08 5.90 -18.91
CA ASP A 242 14.11 6.71 -19.59
C ASP A 242 15.42 6.79 -18.75
N LYS A 243 16.01 5.63 -18.41
CA LYS A 243 17.24 5.55 -17.60
C LYS A 243 18.46 6.15 -18.31
N ASP A 244 18.48 6.05 -19.64
CA ASP A 244 19.48 6.62 -20.53
C ASP A 244 19.46 8.15 -20.50
N LEU A 245 18.28 8.76 -20.56
CA LEU A 245 18.11 10.21 -20.42
C LEU A 245 18.65 10.70 -19.07
N PHE A 246 18.27 10.04 -17.97
CA PHE A 246 18.79 10.36 -16.64
C PHE A 246 20.33 10.29 -16.63
N ALA A 247 20.91 9.21 -17.18
CA ALA A 247 22.35 8.99 -17.18
C ALA A 247 23.12 10.02 -18.03
N GLU A 248 22.57 10.45 -19.17
CA GLU A 248 23.17 11.48 -20.02
C GLU A 248 23.20 12.84 -19.31
N ILE A 249 22.09 13.23 -18.70
CA ILE A 249 21.98 14.48 -17.93
C ILE A 249 22.95 14.45 -16.75
N TYR A 250 22.94 13.34 -16.00
CA TYR A 250 23.80 13.15 -14.84
C TYR A 250 25.29 13.22 -15.20
N ARG A 251 25.69 12.57 -16.31
CA ARG A 251 27.07 12.62 -16.82
C ARG A 251 27.50 14.03 -17.20
N THR A 252 26.61 14.77 -17.87
CA THR A 252 26.85 16.16 -18.27
C THR A 252 27.01 17.07 -17.04
N GLN A 253 26.16 16.89 -16.04
CA GLN A 253 26.20 17.63 -14.78
C GLN A 253 27.46 17.29 -13.96
N LEU A 254 27.82 16.01 -13.88
CA LEU A 254 29.08 15.56 -13.25
C LEU A 254 30.30 16.18 -13.92
N ALA A 255 30.40 16.15 -15.25
CA ALA A 255 31.51 16.75 -15.98
C ALA A 255 31.64 18.26 -15.68
N LYS A 256 30.50 18.98 -15.64
CA LYS A 256 30.48 20.40 -15.26
C LYS A 256 30.92 20.63 -13.82
N ARG A 257 30.54 19.78 -12.87
CA ARG A 257 30.97 19.91 -11.46
C ARG A 257 32.47 19.69 -11.30
N LEU A 258 33.01 18.65 -11.95
CA LEU A 258 34.43 18.33 -11.92
C LEU A 258 35.27 19.44 -12.56
N LEU A 259 34.89 19.90 -13.76
CA LEU A 259 35.60 21.00 -14.46
C LEU A 259 35.59 22.31 -13.65
N ASN A 260 34.53 22.57 -12.89
CA ASN A 260 34.39 23.80 -12.12
C ASN A 260 34.82 23.66 -10.65
N GLN A 261 35.33 22.49 -10.22
CA GLN A 261 35.71 22.19 -8.83
C GLN A 261 34.59 22.53 -7.82
N ARG A 262 33.36 22.11 -8.13
CA ARG A 262 32.16 22.37 -7.28
C ARG A 262 31.56 21.10 -6.69
N SER A 263 32.35 20.06 -6.45
CA SER A 263 31.89 18.85 -5.78
C SER A 263 31.93 19.05 -4.26
N ALA A 264 30.85 18.64 -3.57
CA ALA A 264 30.76 18.79 -2.11
C ALA A 264 31.65 17.79 -1.35
N SER A 265 31.96 16.65 -1.95
CA SER A 265 32.92 15.65 -1.45
C SER A 265 33.90 15.28 -2.56
N ASP A 266 35.17 15.10 -2.19
CA ASP A 266 36.19 14.41 -3.00
C ASP A 266 35.93 12.89 -3.04
#